data_AF-A0A1I3VCQ5-F1
#
_entry.id   AF-A0A1I3VCQ5-F1
#
_cell.length_a   1.000
_cell.length_b   1.000
_cell.length_c   1.000
_cell.angle_alpha   90.00
_cell.angle_beta   90.00
_cell.angle_gamma   90.00
#
_symmetry.space_group_name_H-M   'P 1'
#
loop_
_entity.id
_entity.type
_entity.pdbx_description
1 polymer ?
#
loop_
_entity_poly.entity_id
_entity_poly.type
_entity_poly.pdbx_seq_one_letter_code
_entity_poly.pdbx_strand_id
1 'polypeptide(L)'
;MRWVSLLAAVSAVTVMSLTGCTSSSAGSPTSRPTGTPGEPTGATGRCPGHPTPACTGVPPGTKLTVKALNEDGAAYRVRTAGTVLDGVHIPGDLLIHADNVTVKNSRIDGGVINADGPRSYRFTITDSTVGPAEGCKTLPGIGQDKYTALRVHVRGHGDGFRASGDDVVVKDSYANLCSNPGDHSDGIQTYNTGKGLVFDHNTIDQRHAKDVTAPIFLVDKQIVDAVITNNLIMGGTYSIQLRNGRGKLIMRGNKLVDKSWVYGPVDSECKAIDWADNSLVTIDENYRVTSTVGPLTCVG
;
A
#
# COMPACT_ATOMS: atom_id res chain seq x y z
N MET A 1 -52.44 -3.45 55.49
CA MET A 1 -52.21 -4.89 55.77
C MET A 1 -50.74 -5.18 55.58
N ARG A 2 -50.13 -5.77 56.60
CA ARG A 2 -48.71 -6.14 56.73
C ARG A 2 -48.20 -6.92 55.54
N TRP A 3 -46.96 -6.69 55.08
CA TRP A 3 -45.98 -7.75 54.77
C TRP A 3 -44.57 -7.21 55.09
N VAL A 4 -43.81 -7.99 55.86
CA VAL A 4 -42.42 -7.74 56.33
C VAL A 4 -41.54 -8.85 55.75
N SER A 5 -40.29 -8.55 55.37
CA SER A 5 -39.12 -9.46 55.45
C SER A 5 -37.84 -8.65 55.18
N LEU A 6 -36.93 -8.57 56.17
CA LEU A 6 -35.63 -9.30 56.29
C LEU A 6 -34.57 -8.81 55.26
N LEU A 7 -33.29 -8.58 55.55
CA LEU A 7 -32.40 -8.75 56.71
C LEU A 7 -31.12 -7.97 56.32
N ALA A 8 -30.46 -7.27 57.25
CA ALA A 8 -29.07 -6.86 57.04
C ALA A 8 -28.32 -6.90 58.38
N ALA A 9 -27.26 -7.70 58.41
CA ALA A 9 -26.31 -7.76 59.49
C ALA A 9 -25.19 -6.74 59.28
N VAL A 10 -24.53 -6.43 60.39
CA VAL A 10 -23.08 -6.26 60.60
C VAL A 10 -22.81 -4.98 61.40
N SER A 11 -22.11 -5.15 62.52
CA SER A 11 -21.22 -4.11 63.05
C SER A 11 -20.06 -4.78 63.77
N ALA A 12 -18.87 -4.45 63.28
CA ALA A 12 -17.55 -4.79 63.79
C ALA A 12 -17.18 -3.88 64.97
N VAL A 13 -16.20 -4.28 65.80
CA VAL A 13 -15.17 -3.38 66.34
C VAL A 13 -13.96 -4.21 66.75
N THR A 14 -12.76 -3.89 66.25
CA THR A 14 -11.56 -3.83 67.12
C THR A 14 -10.46 -2.91 66.57
N VAL A 15 -10.23 -1.85 67.35
CA VAL A 15 -8.96 -1.25 67.79
C VAL A 15 -8.04 -0.54 66.78
N MET A 16 -7.97 0.76 67.04
CA MET A 16 -7.07 1.77 66.51
C MET A 16 -5.91 1.96 67.50
N SER A 17 -4.69 2.18 67.01
CA SER A 17 -3.62 2.87 67.77
C SER A 17 -2.65 3.53 66.79
N LEU A 18 -2.64 4.87 66.83
CA LEU A 18 -1.74 5.81 66.16
C LEU A 18 -0.39 5.86 66.93
N THR A 19 0.76 6.29 66.42
CA THR A 19 1.21 7.59 65.85
C THR A 19 2.71 7.41 65.46
N GLY A 20 3.36 8.16 64.56
CA GLY A 20 2.99 9.33 63.78
C GLY A 20 4.14 9.88 62.90
N CYS A 21 3.78 10.91 62.11
CA CYS A 21 4.53 12.05 61.53
C CYS A 21 5.73 11.78 60.59
N THR A 22 5.90 12.40 59.40
CA THR A 22 5.36 13.66 58.87
C THR A 22 5.59 13.78 57.35
N SER A 23 4.60 14.37 56.66
CA SER A 23 4.65 15.17 55.41
C SER A 23 5.23 14.57 54.11
N SER A 24 4.35 14.24 53.16
CA SER A 24 4.64 14.32 51.73
C SER A 24 3.46 14.93 50.98
N SER A 25 3.76 15.98 50.21
CA SER A 25 2.84 16.85 49.48
C SER A 25 2.32 16.19 48.20
N ALA A 26 1.15 16.68 47.76
CA ALA A 26 0.27 16.15 46.73
C ALA A 26 0.87 15.96 45.33
N GLY A 27 0.37 14.92 44.64
CA GLY A 27 0.52 14.71 43.19
C GLY A 27 -0.28 13.49 42.74
N SER A 28 -1.39 13.75 42.04
CA SER A 28 -2.37 12.79 41.49
C SER A 28 -1.74 11.74 40.54
N PRO A 29 -2.28 10.51 40.41
CA PRO A 29 -1.61 9.43 39.67
C PRO A 29 -1.66 9.66 38.16
N THR A 30 -0.48 9.75 37.55
CA THR A 30 -0.30 9.76 36.10
C THR A 30 -0.45 8.34 35.56
N SER A 31 -1.46 8.14 34.71
CA SER A 31 -1.66 6.95 33.90
C SER A 31 -0.56 6.82 32.85
N ARG A 32 0.15 5.69 32.83
CA ARG A 32 1.03 5.33 31.72
C ARG A 32 0.61 3.97 31.14
N PRO A 33 -0.13 3.94 30.02
CA PRO A 33 -0.12 2.76 29.18
C PRO A 33 1.23 2.75 28.46
N THR A 34 2.14 1.89 28.91
CA THR A 34 3.42 1.67 28.20
C THR A 34 3.16 0.70 27.06
N GLY A 35 2.52 1.18 26.00
CA GLY A 35 2.48 0.51 24.72
C GLY A 35 3.67 0.98 23.88
N THR A 36 4.67 0.11 23.73
CA THR A 36 5.66 0.24 22.65
C THR A 36 5.18 -0.65 21.49
N PRO A 37 4.85 -0.07 20.34
CA PRO A 37 4.96 -0.79 19.06
C PRO A 37 5.57 0.11 17.96
N GLY A 38 6.59 -0.28 17.20
CA GLY A 38 7.32 -1.53 17.15
C GLY A 38 8.59 -1.39 16.29
N GLU A 39 9.49 -2.34 16.43
CA GLU A 39 10.65 -2.57 15.56
C GLU A 39 10.68 -4.07 15.20
N PRO A 40 11.41 -4.47 14.15
CA PRO A 40 10.98 -4.56 12.77
C PRO A 40 10.57 -6.01 12.45
N THR A 41 9.37 -6.24 11.91
CA THR A 41 9.07 -7.58 11.37
C THR A 41 9.80 -7.75 10.04
N GLY A 42 11.01 -8.30 10.11
CA GLY A 42 11.61 -8.99 8.98
C GLY A 42 10.64 -10.07 8.50
N ALA A 43 10.04 -9.83 7.33
CA ALA A 43 9.65 -10.93 6.47
C ALA A 43 10.91 -11.32 5.70
N THR A 44 11.28 -12.59 5.76
CA THR A 44 12.23 -13.23 4.85
C THR A 44 11.65 -13.21 3.44
N GLY A 45 11.56 -12.02 2.85
CA GLY A 45 11.00 -11.79 1.53
C GLY A 45 11.81 -12.57 0.50
N ARG A 46 11.14 -13.01 -0.58
CA ARG A 46 11.79 -13.62 -1.75
C ARG A 46 12.85 -12.68 -2.36
N CYS A 47 12.76 -11.39 -2.07
CA CYS A 47 13.70 -10.36 -2.51
C CYS A 47 14.80 -10.15 -1.47
N PRO A 48 16.09 -10.26 -1.83
CA PRO A 48 17.21 -9.95 -0.92
C PRO A 48 17.36 -8.44 -0.63
N GLY A 49 16.55 -7.59 -1.28
CA GLY A 49 16.48 -6.14 -1.10
C GLY A 49 15.12 -5.63 -1.56
N HIS A 50 15.08 -4.44 -2.17
CA HIS A 50 13.84 -3.92 -2.76
C HIS A 50 13.27 -4.88 -3.81
N PRO A 51 11.95 -4.88 -4.03
CA PRO A 51 11.31 -5.74 -5.02
C PRO A 51 11.87 -5.56 -6.44
N THR A 52 12.01 -6.67 -7.16
CA THR A 52 12.50 -6.70 -8.54
C THR A 52 11.68 -7.70 -9.36
N PRO A 53 11.71 -7.65 -10.70
CA PRO A 53 11.03 -8.65 -11.53
C PRO A 53 11.41 -10.10 -11.21
N ALA A 54 12.62 -10.34 -10.69
CA ALA A 54 13.12 -11.68 -10.41
C ALA A 54 12.50 -12.31 -9.14
N CYS A 55 11.98 -11.49 -8.23
CA CYS A 55 11.47 -11.93 -6.93
C CYS A 55 9.99 -11.58 -6.68
N THR A 56 9.36 -10.81 -7.57
CA THR A 56 7.92 -10.55 -7.59
C THR A 56 7.23 -11.27 -8.74
N GLY A 57 5.90 -11.23 -8.75
CA GLY A 57 5.10 -11.88 -9.78
C GLY A 57 4.96 -13.38 -9.57
N VAL A 58 4.53 -14.06 -10.64
CA VAL A 58 4.36 -15.52 -10.61
C VAL A 58 5.66 -16.22 -10.20
N PRO A 59 5.66 -17.10 -9.19
CA PRO A 59 6.85 -17.86 -8.82
C PRO A 59 7.37 -18.73 -9.99
N PRO A 60 8.67 -18.73 -10.27
CA PRO A 60 9.29 -19.58 -11.27
C PRO A 60 8.90 -21.04 -11.07
N GLY A 61 8.57 -21.73 -12.17
CA GLY A 61 8.13 -23.12 -12.13
C GLY A 61 6.65 -23.33 -11.76
N THR A 62 5.89 -22.26 -11.47
CA THR A 62 4.44 -22.38 -11.27
C THR A 62 3.78 -22.90 -12.54
N LYS A 63 3.02 -23.98 -12.42
CA LYS A 63 2.16 -24.48 -13.50
C LYS A 63 0.88 -23.66 -13.55
N LEU A 64 0.64 -22.99 -14.67
CA LEU A 64 -0.54 -22.15 -14.83
C LEU A 64 -1.65 -22.88 -15.60
N THR A 65 -2.85 -22.85 -15.05
CA THR A 65 -4.07 -23.32 -15.73
C THR A 65 -4.72 -22.15 -16.45
N VAL A 66 -4.81 -22.22 -17.78
CA VAL A 66 -5.47 -21.17 -18.56
C VAL A 66 -6.97 -21.16 -18.24
N LYS A 67 -7.51 -19.99 -17.93
CA LYS A 67 -8.94 -19.77 -17.71
C LYS A 67 -9.56 -19.22 -18.99
N ALA A 68 -10.58 -19.92 -19.50
CA ALA A 68 -11.39 -19.42 -20.59
C ALA A 68 -12.14 -18.15 -20.13
N LEU A 69 -12.04 -17.09 -20.93
CA LEU A 69 -12.72 -15.83 -20.70
C LEU A 69 -14.24 -16.04 -20.76
N ASN A 70 -14.99 -15.41 -19.85
CA ASN A 70 -16.43 -15.60 -19.69
C ASN A 70 -17.22 -14.28 -19.86
N GLU A 71 -16.57 -13.24 -20.37
CA GLU A 71 -17.16 -11.96 -20.77
C GLU A 71 -16.67 -11.64 -22.18
N ASP A 72 -17.50 -11.93 -23.18
CA ASP A 72 -17.31 -11.58 -24.60
C ASP A 72 -15.90 -11.84 -25.17
N GLY A 73 -15.20 -12.86 -24.65
CA GLY A 73 -13.83 -13.18 -25.06
C GLY A 73 -12.77 -12.15 -24.66
N ALA A 74 -13.10 -11.19 -23.78
CA ALA A 74 -12.21 -10.12 -23.34
C ALA A 74 -11.77 -10.24 -21.88
N ALA A 75 -12.63 -10.79 -21.01
CA ALA A 75 -12.37 -10.83 -19.57
C ALA A 75 -12.84 -12.12 -18.89
N TYR A 76 -12.25 -12.38 -17.72
CA TYR A 76 -12.70 -13.40 -16.78
C TYR A 76 -13.31 -12.72 -15.55
N ARG A 77 -14.64 -12.80 -15.41
CA ARG A 77 -15.39 -12.27 -14.27
C ARG A 77 -15.60 -13.33 -13.19
N VAL A 78 -15.25 -12.97 -11.97
CA VAL A 78 -15.55 -13.70 -10.74
C VAL A 78 -16.84 -13.15 -10.13
N ARG A 79 -17.84 -14.01 -9.92
CA ARG A 79 -19.15 -13.65 -9.34
C ARG A 79 -19.44 -14.32 -8.00
N THR A 80 -18.59 -15.24 -7.57
CA THR A 80 -18.79 -16.00 -6.32
C THR A 80 -17.86 -15.48 -5.24
N ALA A 81 -18.43 -15.07 -4.11
CA ALA A 81 -17.66 -14.59 -2.96
C ALA A 81 -16.71 -15.69 -2.43
N GLY A 82 -15.53 -15.31 -1.96
CA GLY A 82 -14.53 -16.26 -1.46
C GLY A 82 -13.84 -17.11 -2.53
N THR A 83 -14.04 -16.81 -3.82
CA THR A 83 -13.34 -17.53 -4.91
C THR A 83 -11.82 -17.42 -4.72
N VAL A 84 -11.13 -18.54 -4.92
CA VAL A 84 -9.67 -18.59 -4.96
C VAL A 84 -9.20 -18.90 -6.37
N LEU A 85 -8.39 -18.01 -6.94
CA LEU A 85 -7.66 -18.20 -8.19
C LEU A 85 -6.20 -18.46 -7.84
N ASP A 86 -5.76 -19.71 -7.95
CA ASP A 86 -4.41 -20.15 -7.60
C ASP A 86 -3.77 -20.83 -8.81
N GLY A 87 -2.60 -20.34 -9.25
CA GLY A 87 -1.90 -20.93 -10.38
C GLY A 87 -2.69 -20.83 -11.69
N VAL A 88 -3.35 -19.70 -11.95
CA VAL A 88 -4.13 -19.51 -13.19
C VAL A 88 -3.49 -18.51 -14.14
N HIS A 89 -3.73 -18.70 -15.43
CA HIS A 89 -3.44 -17.71 -16.47
C HIS A 89 -4.75 -17.19 -17.07
N ILE A 90 -5.00 -15.89 -16.93
CA ILE A 90 -6.13 -15.19 -17.53
C ILE A 90 -5.61 -14.38 -18.72
N PRO A 91 -5.95 -14.73 -19.97
CA PRO A 91 -5.43 -14.07 -21.17
C PRO A 91 -6.15 -12.75 -21.51
N GLY A 92 -6.70 -12.08 -20.50
CA GLY A 92 -7.52 -10.87 -20.63
C GLY A 92 -7.64 -10.17 -19.28
N ASP A 93 -8.63 -9.29 -19.14
CA ASP A 93 -8.88 -8.60 -17.88
C ASP A 93 -9.49 -9.55 -16.83
N LEU A 94 -9.17 -9.33 -15.55
CA LEU A 94 -9.78 -10.02 -14.42
C LEU A 94 -10.77 -9.07 -13.74
N LEU A 95 -12.06 -9.42 -13.79
CA LEU A 95 -13.12 -8.63 -13.18
C LEU A 95 -13.52 -9.28 -11.85
N ILE A 96 -13.22 -8.61 -10.74
CA ILE A 96 -13.54 -9.04 -9.39
C ILE A 96 -14.90 -8.46 -8.97
N HIS A 97 -15.98 -9.17 -9.27
CA HIS A 97 -17.37 -8.76 -8.98
C HIS A 97 -17.97 -9.57 -7.84
N ALA A 98 -17.14 -9.94 -6.86
CA ALA A 98 -17.52 -10.65 -5.66
C ALA A 98 -16.53 -10.35 -4.52
N ASP A 99 -17.02 -10.38 -3.28
CA ASP A 99 -16.21 -10.05 -2.11
C ASP A 99 -15.29 -11.22 -1.68
N ASN A 100 -14.16 -10.85 -1.08
CA ASN A 100 -13.16 -11.75 -0.50
C ASN A 100 -12.54 -12.72 -1.52
N VAL A 101 -12.36 -12.27 -2.76
CA VAL A 101 -11.63 -13.05 -3.77
C VAL A 101 -10.15 -13.06 -3.44
N THR A 102 -9.51 -14.23 -3.59
CA THR A 102 -8.07 -14.39 -3.43
C THR A 102 -7.46 -14.77 -4.76
N VAL A 103 -6.47 -14.03 -5.21
CA VAL A 103 -5.66 -14.32 -6.39
C VAL A 103 -4.23 -14.60 -5.92
N LYS A 104 -3.66 -15.75 -6.29
CA LYS A 104 -2.28 -16.08 -5.92
C LYS A 104 -1.57 -16.88 -7.00
N ASN A 105 -0.25 -16.74 -7.09
CA ASN A 105 0.58 -17.49 -8.06
C ASN A 105 0.07 -17.39 -9.51
N SER A 106 -0.55 -16.27 -9.89
CA SER A 106 -1.36 -16.19 -11.11
C SER A 106 -0.85 -15.13 -12.09
N ARG A 107 -1.16 -15.33 -13.37
CA ARG A 107 -0.84 -14.39 -14.45
C ARG A 107 -2.13 -13.82 -15.03
N ILE A 108 -2.23 -12.51 -15.12
CA ILE A 108 -3.33 -11.78 -15.75
C ILE A 108 -2.72 -10.92 -16.83
N ASP A 109 -3.06 -11.15 -18.11
CA ASP A 109 -2.49 -10.39 -19.23
C ASP A 109 -3.19 -9.03 -19.44
N GLY A 110 -4.36 -8.83 -18.83
CA GLY A 110 -5.04 -7.54 -18.72
C GLY A 110 -4.85 -6.87 -17.37
N GLY A 111 -5.81 -6.01 -17.01
CA GLY A 111 -5.90 -5.38 -15.70
C GLY A 111 -6.74 -6.18 -14.69
N VAL A 112 -6.61 -5.87 -13.41
CA VAL A 112 -7.45 -6.38 -12.32
C VAL A 112 -8.39 -5.25 -11.88
N ILE A 113 -9.68 -5.44 -12.13
CA ILE A 113 -10.71 -4.42 -11.95
C ILE A 113 -11.75 -4.97 -10.94
N ASN A 114 -11.91 -4.29 -9.81
CA ASN A 114 -12.90 -4.69 -8.79
C ASN A 114 -14.11 -3.75 -8.68
N ALA A 115 -14.27 -2.79 -9.59
CA ALA A 115 -15.38 -1.87 -9.60
C ALA A 115 -16.49 -2.35 -10.54
N ASP A 116 -17.74 -2.25 -10.08
CA ASP A 116 -18.97 -2.50 -10.82
C ASP A 116 -19.95 -1.34 -10.60
N GLY A 117 -19.91 -0.37 -11.51
CA GLY A 117 -20.60 0.91 -11.32
C GLY A 117 -20.11 1.61 -10.02
N PRO A 118 -21.01 1.99 -9.09
CA PRO A 118 -20.63 2.67 -7.85
C PRO A 118 -20.10 1.72 -6.76
N ARG A 119 -20.15 0.40 -6.97
CA ARG A 119 -19.70 -0.60 -5.99
C ARG A 119 -18.31 -1.09 -6.32
N SER A 120 -17.53 -1.36 -5.29
CA SER A 120 -16.25 -2.08 -5.40
C SER A 120 -16.19 -3.26 -4.42
N TYR A 121 -15.43 -4.29 -4.79
CA TYR A 121 -15.37 -5.58 -4.08
C TYR A 121 -14.01 -5.86 -3.47
N ARG A 122 -13.97 -6.38 -2.24
CA ARG A 122 -12.71 -6.65 -1.53
C ARG A 122 -11.97 -7.84 -2.13
N PHE A 123 -10.65 -7.72 -2.32
CA PHE A 123 -9.82 -8.85 -2.77
C PHE A 123 -8.38 -8.80 -2.28
N THR A 124 -7.69 -9.93 -2.42
CA THR A 124 -6.24 -10.02 -2.22
C THR A 124 -5.59 -10.59 -3.46
N ILE A 125 -4.42 -10.07 -3.81
CA ILE A 125 -3.59 -10.56 -4.92
C ILE A 125 -2.15 -10.70 -4.46
N THR A 126 -1.59 -11.90 -4.59
CA THR A 126 -0.25 -12.22 -4.08
C THR A 126 0.57 -12.99 -5.11
N ASP A 127 1.88 -12.77 -5.17
CA ASP A 127 2.80 -13.56 -6.01
C ASP A 127 2.29 -13.70 -7.46
N SER A 128 1.80 -12.61 -8.05
CA SER A 128 1.07 -12.63 -9.32
C SER A 128 1.56 -11.54 -10.25
N THR A 129 1.54 -11.83 -11.55
CA THR A 129 1.93 -10.88 -12.61
C THR A 129 0.67 -10.32 -13.26
N VAL A 130 0.60 -9.00 -13.40
CA VAL A 130 -0.52 -8.28 -14.00
C VAL A 130 -0.04 -7.43 -15.18
N GLY A 131 -0.76 -7.53 -16.28
CA GLY A 131 -0.54 -6.80 -17.52
C GLY A 131 0.22 -7.59 -18.60
N PRO A 132 0.15 -7.08 -19.84
CA PRO A 132 0.61 -7.81 -21.01
C PRO A 132 2.14 -7.92 -21.04
N ALA A 133 2.65 -8.90 -21.79
CA ALA A 133 4.09 -9.06 -21.97
C ALA A 133 4.71 -7.97 -22.86
N GLU A 134 3.90 -7.42 -23.76
CA GLU A 134 4.28 -6.42 -24.74
C GLU A 134 3.16 -5.40 -24.89
N GLY A 135 3.50 -4.21 -25.38
CA GLY A 135 2.57 -3.09 -25.50
C GLY A 135 2.32 -2.36 -24.19
N CYS A 136 1.40 -1.40 -24.24
CA CYS A 136 1.05 -0.55 -23.11
C CYS A 136 -0.46 -0.33 -23.04
N LYS A 137 -1.07 -0.70 -21.92
CA LYS A 137 -2.46 -0.35 -21.59
C LYS A 137 -2.47 0.97 -20.84
N THR A 138 -3.22 1.98 -21.31
CA THR A 138 -3.34 3.28 -20.62
C THR A 138 -3.95 3.16 -19.22
N LEU A 139 -4.88 2.22 -19.00
CA LEU A 139 -5.56 2.04 -17.71
C LEU A 139 -4.66 1.43 -16.63
N PRO A 140 -5.01 1.56 -15.33
CA PRO A 140 -4.27 0.92 -14.25
C PRO A 140 -4.16 -0.60 -14.35
N GLY A 141 -3.04 -1.12 -13.86
CA GLY A 141 -2.84 -2.56 -13.68
C GLY A 141 -3.77 -3.15 -12.63
N ILE A 142 -3.83 -2.54 -11.44
CA ILE A 142 -4.65 -3.04 -10.32
C ILE A 142 -5.45 -1.90 -9.71
N GLY A 143 -6.73 -2.15 -9.48
CA GLY A 143 -7.59 -1.18 -8.81
C GLY A 143 -8.96 -1.72 -8.43
N GLN A 144 -9.78 -0.91 -7.77
CA GLN A 144 -9.57 0.51 -7.45
C GLN A 144 -9.41 0.78 -5.94
N ASP A 145 -10.04 0.01 -5.05
CA ASP A 145 -9.94 0.14 -3.58
C ASP A 145 -10.09 -1.23 -2.86
N LYS A 146 -10.05 -1.26 -1.51
CA LYS A 146 -10.31 -2.47 -0.69
C LYS A 146 -9.48 -3.69 -1.10
N TYR A 147 -8.23 -3.49 -1.49
CA TYR A 147 -7.37 -4.57 -1.94
C TYR A 147 -6.04 -4.62 -1.21
N THR A 148 -5.50 -5.83 -1.13
CA THR A 148 -4.11 -6.07 -0.72
C THR A 148 -3.34 -6.69 -1.86
N ALA A 149 -2.30 -6.02 -2.33
CA ALA A 149 -1.33 -6.51 -3.31
C ALA A 149 0.00 -6.80 -2.61
N LEU A 150 0.50 -8.04 -2.70
CA LEU A 150 1.74 -8.48 -2.05
C LEU A 150 2.64 -9.23 -3.03
N ARG A 151 3.88 -8.78 -3.23
CA ARG A 151 4.83 -9.40 -4.18
C ARG A 151 4.30 -9.49 -5.60
N VAL A 152 3.52 -8.50 -6.02
CA VAL A 152 2.96 -8.43 -7.36
C VAL A 152 3.97 -7.81 -8.32
N HIS A 153 3.95 -8.26 -9.57
CA HIS A 153 4.67 -7.62 -10.68
C HIS A 153 3.66 -7.01 -11.64
N VAL A 154 3.55 -5.68 -11.68
CA VAL A 154 2.77 -4.95 -12.69
C VAL A 154 3.67 -4.53 -13.85
N ARG A 155 3.23 -4.79 -15.08
CA ARG A 155 3.96 -4.44 -16.31
C ARG A 155 2.99 -4.05 -17.42
N GLY A 156 3.45 -3.32 -18.43
CA GLY A 156 2.64 -3.06 -19.63
C GLY A 156 1.40 -2.20 -19.35
N HIS A 157 1.44 -1.38 -18.29
CA HIS A 157 0.41 -0.42 -17.94
C HIS A 157 0.99 0.99 -17.81
N GLY A 158 0.18 1.98 -18.20
CA GLY A 158 0.40 3.41 -17.96
C GLY A 158 0.42 3.70 -16.47
N ASP A 159 -0.57 3.17 -15.75
CA ASP A 159 -0.62 3.28 -14.29
C ASP A 159 -0.39 1.93 -13.62
N GLY A 160 0.42 1.90 -12.57
CA GLY A 160 0.66 0.67 -11.81
C GLY A 160 -0.55 0.28 -10.96
N PHE A 161 -0.81 1.10 -9.95
CA PHE A 161 -1.81 0.88 -8.92
C PHE A 161 -2.76 2.07 -8.84
N ARG A 162 -4.04 1.78 -8.69
CA ARG A 162 -5.08 2.77 -8.39
C ARG A 162 -5.42 2.73 -6.91
N ALA A 163 -5.61 3.89 -6.29
CA ALA A 163 -6.26 4.03 -5.00
C ALA A 163 -7.49 4.94 -5.13
N SER A 164 -8.69 4.40 -5.05
CA SER A 164 -9.96 5.12 -5.23
C SER A 164 -11.00 4.69 -4.19
N GLY A 165 -10.65 4.88 -2.92
CA GLY A 165 -11.46 4.51 -1.77
C GLY A 165 -10.57 4.12 -0.60
N ASP A 166 -11.15 3.42 0.37
CA ASP A 166 -10.46 3.01 1.59
C ASP A 166 -9.68 1.69 1.41
N ASP A 167 -8.84 1.36 2.40
CA ASP A 167 -8.26 0.03 2.59
C ASP A 167 -7.41 -0.49 1.41
N VAL A 168 -6.52 0.35 0.88
CA VAL A 168 -5.55 -0.04 -0.16
C VAL A 168 -4.20 -0.34 0.49
N VAL A 169 -3.71 -1.57 0.29
CA VAL A 169 -2.41 -2.02 0.77
C VAL A 169 -1.59 -2.59 -0.38
N VAL A 170 -0.43 -2.02 -0.64
CA VAL A 170 0.54 -2.51 -1.63
C VAL A 170 1.88 -2.69 -0.95
N LYS A 171 2.37 -3.94 -0.93
CA LYS A 171 3.60 -4.32 -0.25
C LYS A 171 4.50 -5.21 -1.07
N ASP A 172 5.80 -5.06 -0.89
CA ASP A 172 6.82 -5.93 -1.51
C ASP A 172 6.66 -6.09 -3.02
N SER A 173 6.03 -5.12 -3.70
CA SER A 173 5.60 -5.24 -5.09
C SER A 173 6.47 -4.41 -6.03
N TYR A 174 6.44 -4.76 -7.31
CA TYR A 174 7.22 -4.12 -8.35
C TYR A 174 6.29 -3.69 -9.49
N ALA A 175 6.47 -2.46 -9.98
CA ALA A 175 5.83 -1.99 -11.20
C ALA A 175 6.86 -1.43 -12.19
N ASN A 176 6.83 -1.94 -13.42
CA ASN A 176 7.54 -1.35 -14.57
C ASN A 176 6.51 -0.71 -15.50
N LEU A 177 6.53 0.62 -15.55
CA LEU A 177 5.52 1.39 -16.26
C LEU A 177 5.93 1.67 -17.69
N CYS A 178 4.92 1.84 -18.52
CA CYS A 178 5.06 2.31 -19.89
C CYS A 178 4.16 3.54 -20.07
N SER A 179 4.11 4.11 -21.27
CA SER A 179 3.11 5.10 -21.62
C SER A 179 2.77 5.02 -23.11
N ASN A 180 1.52 5.35 -23.43
CA ASN A 180 1.10 5.78 -24.76
C ASN A 180 1.13 7.31 -24.85
N PRO A 181 1.15 7.90 -26.06
CA PRO A 181 1.08 9.35 -26.22
C PRO A 181 -0.14 9.95 -25.53
N GLY A 182 0.07 10.95 -24.67
CA GLY A 182 -1.00 11.59 -23.90
C GLY A 182 -1.42 10.86 -22.63
N ASP A 183 -0.78 9.74 -22.28
CA ASP A 183 -0.98 9.12 -20.97
C ASP A 183 -0.45 10.02 -19.85
N HIS A 184 -0.98 9.80 -18.64
CA HIS A 184 -0.50 10.39 -17.41
C HIS A 184 0.05 9.30 -16.51
N SER A 185 1.07 8.57 -16.99
CA SER A 185 1.58 7.40 -16.29
C SER A 185 1.87 7.72 -14.82
N ASP A 186 1.38 6.87 -13.92
CA ASP A 186 1.59 6.96 -12.48
C ASP A 186 1.88 5.60 -11.83
N GLY A 187 2.82 5.53 -10.89
CA GLY A 187 3.07 4.26 -10.19
C GLY A 187 1.96 3.88 -9.23
N ILE A 188 1.59 4.80 -8.37
CA ILE A 188 0.37 4.78 -7.55
C ILE A 188 -0.36 6.11 -7.76
N GLN A 189 -1.59 6.04 -8.24
CA GLN A 189 -2.44 7.22 -8.45
C GLN A 189 -3.63 7.23 -7.50
N THR A 190 -3.79 8.31 -6.75
CA THR A 190 -5.04 8.60 -6.05
C THR A 190 -6.09 9.11 -7.04
N TYR A 191 -7.31 8.56 -6.98
CA TYR A 191 -8.48 9.17 -7.62
C TYR A 191 -9.72 8.96 -6.75
N ASN A 192 -10.14 9.97 -5.99
CA ASN A 192 -11.10 9.85 -4.89
C ASN A 192 -10.65 8.83 -3.82
N THR A 193 -9.35 8.79 -3.49
CA THR A 193 -8.83 7.93 -2.42
C THR A 193 -9.47 8.26 -1.08
N GLY A 194 -9.73 7.25 -0.27
CA GLY A 194 -10.25 7.41 1.08
C GLY A 194 -9.17 7.25 2.15
N LYS A 195 -9.46 6.41 3.14
CA LYS A 195 -8.67 6.23 4.35
C LYS A 195 -7.74 5.02 4.28
N GLY A 196 -6.53 5.17 4.84
CA GLY A 196 -5.68 4.04 5.22
C GLY A 196 -4.87 3.45 4.07
N LEU A 197 -4.36 4.29 3.16
CA LEU A 197 -3.43 3.86 2.12
C LEU A 197 -2.11 3.41 2.75
N VAL A 198 -1.66 2.19 2.43
CA VAL A 198 -0.33 1.69 2.77
C VAL A 198 0.40 1.29 1.50
N PHE A 199 1.52 1.94 1.23
CA PHE A 199 2.39 1.70 0.09
C PHE A 199 3.83 1.52 0.60
N ASP A 200 4.16 0.27 0.93
CA ASP A 200 5.35 -0.05 1.72
C ASP A 200 6.27 -1.05 1.02
N HIS A 201 7.56 -0.73 0.97
CA HIS A 201 8.60 -1.60 0.41
C HIS A 201 8.34 -2.05 -1.03
N ASN A 202 7.95 -1.13 -1.91
CA ASN A 202 7.74 -1.40 -3.33
C ASN A 202 8.87 -0.83 -4.19
N THR A 203 8.97 -1.30 -5.43
CA THR A 203 9.82 -0.69 -6.46
C THR A 203 8.97 -0.21 -7.61
N ILE A 204 9.10 1.07 -7.96
CA ILE A 204 8.35 1.70 -9.05
C ILE A 204 9.35 2.27 -10.05
N ASP A 205 9.39 1.66 -11.22
CA ASP A 205 10.21 2.09 -12.34
C ASP A 205 9.36 2.72 -13.43
N GLN A 206 9.47 4.04 -13.56
CA GLN A 206 8.80 4.81 -14.59
C GLN A 206 9.76 5.33 -15.67
N ARG A 207 11.04 4.93 -15.66
CA ARG A 207 12.04 5.45 -16.60
C ARG A 207 11.78 5.06 -18.06
N HIS A 208 10.97 4.02 -18.29
CA HIS A 208 10.59 3.56 -19.62
C HIS A 208 9.33 4.24 -20.18
N ALA A 209 8.59 4.96 -19.34
CA ALA A 209 7.44 5.75 -19.75
C ALA A 209 7.90 7.14 -20.23
N LYS A 210 7.31 7.62 -21.32
CA LYS A 210 7.64 8.92 -21.95
C LYS A 210 6.67 10.03 -21.54
N ASP A 211 5.39 9.69 -21.47
CA ASP A 211 4.28 10.55 -21.06
C ASP A 211 3.93 10.18 -19.62
N VAL A 212 4.44 10.96 -18.67
CA VAL A 212 4.50 10.62 -17.25
C VAL A 212 4.01 11.76 -16.38
N THR A 213 3.43 11.42 -15.24
CA THR A 213 3.18 12.35 -14.14
C THR A 213 4.13 12.05 -12.99
N ALA A 214 3.88 11.03 -12.16
CA ALA A 214 4.79 10.65 -11.07
C ALA A 214 4.71 9.16 -10.67
N PRO A 215 5.82 8.53 -10.26
CA PRO A 215 5.80 7.23 -9.60
C PRO A 215 4.91 7.21 -8.35
N ILE A 216 4.90 8.30 -7.57
CA ILE A 216 4.02 8.48 -6.41
C ILE A 216 3.18 9.73 -6.65
N PHE A 217 1.92 9.57 -7.09
CA PHE A 217 1.01 10.67 -7.40
C PHE A 217 -0.22 10.66 -6.50
N LEU A 218 -0.12 11.37 -5.39
CA LEU A 218 -1.09 11.37 -4.30
C LEU A 218 -1.60 12.80 -4.03
N VAL A 219 -2.52 13.29 -4.85
CA VAL A 219 -2.91 14.71 -4.87
C VAL A 219 -4.38 14.99 -4.53
N ASP A 220 -5.14 13.96 -4.15
CA ASP A 220 -6.56 14.10 -3.84
C ASP A 220 -6.86 14.62 -2.43
N LYS A 221 -7.87 15.48 -2.32
CA LYS A 221 -8.36 16.02 -1.03
C LYS A 221 -9.04 14.99 -0.12
N GLN A 222 -9.37 13.81 -0.65
CA GLN A 222 -10.06 12.76 0.08
C GLN A 222 -9.08 11.85 0.85
N ILE A 223 -7.77 11.96 0.59
CA ILE A 223 -6.72 11.18 1.28
C ILE A 223 -6.78 11.43 2.79
N VAL A 224 -6.99 10.36 3.56
CA VAL A 224 -6.89 10.36 5.03
C VAL A 224 -5.97 9.24 5.47
N ASP A 225 -4.96 9.53 6.27
CA ASP A 225 -4.02 8.53 6.79
C ASP A 225 -3.32 7.71 5.67
N ALA A 226 -2.17 8.20 5.20
CA ALA A 226 -1.39 7.56 4.14
C ALA A 226 0.03 7.25 4.62
N VAL A 227 0.50 6.02 4.37
CA VAL A 227 1.83 5.54 4.74
C VAL A 227 2.58 5.10 3.49
N ILE A 228 3.60 5.86 3.10
CA ILE A 228 4.44 5.59 1.94
C ILE A 228 5.87 5.38 2.45
N THR A 229 6.30 4.13 2.56
CA THR A 229 7.54 3.79 3.25
C THR A 229 8.43 2.81 2.50
N ASN A 230 9.74 2.94 2.67
CA ASN A 230 10.73 1.96 2.21
C ASN A 230 10.69 1.64 0.70
N ASN A 231 10.15 2.53 -0.13
CA ASN A 231 10.03 2.28 -1.56
C ASN A 231 11.31 2.65 -2.31
N LEU A 232 11.63 1.91 -3.37
CA LEU A 232 12.60 2.30 -4.39
C LEU A 232 11.87 2.95 -5.56
N ILE A 233 12.16 4.22 -5.83
CA ILE A 233 11.40 5.07 -6.75
C ILE A 233 12.33 5.57 -7.85
N MET A 234 11.87 5.61 -9.09
CA MET A 234 12.61 6.23 -10.20
C MET A 234 11.70 6.67 -11.35
N GLY A 235 12.04 7.81 -11.97
CA GLY A 235 11.24 8.42 -13.04
C GLY A 235 10.31 9.54 -12.58
N GLY A 236 9.43 9.97 -13.47
CA GLY A 236 8.42 11.00 -13.22
C GLY A 236 8.86 12.41 -13.60
N THR A 237 7.87 13.31 -13.69
CA THR A 237 8.12 14.74 -13.81
C THR A 237 8.70 15.28 -12.51
N TYR A 238 7.87 15.28 -11.47
CA TYR A 238 8.27 15.17 -10.08
C TYR A 238 8.07 13.74 -9.61
N SER A 239 9.07 13.12 -8.98
CA SER A 239 8.95 11.70 -8.63
C SER A 239 7.95 11.43 -7.49
N ILE A 240 7.79 12.40 -6.59
CA ILE A 240 6.89 12.28 -5.44
C ILE A 240 6.03 13.53 -5.34
N GLN A 241 4.72 13.32 -5.38
CA GLN A 241 3.72 14.34 -5.11
C GLN A 241 2.74 13.81 -4.05
N LEU A 242 2.75 14.42 -2.86
CA LEU A 242 1.75 14.21 -1.83
C LEU A 242 1.17 15.57 -1.43
N ARG A 243 -0.09 15.80 -1.82
CA ARG A 243 -0.80 17.08 -1.68
C ARG A 243 -2.23 16.85 -1.20
N ASN A 244 -2.83 17.85 -0.57
CA ASN A 244 -4.23 17.88 -0.11
C ASN A 244 -4.63 16.79 0.91
N GLY A 245 -3.69 15.95 1.36
CA GLY A 245 -3.95 14.90 2.34
C GLY A 245 -4.16 15.46 3.75
N ARG A 246 -4.81 14.67 4.61
CA ARG A 246 -4.98 15.00 6.03
C ARG A 246 -4.81 13.79 6.93
N GLY A 247 -4.76 14.03 8.24
CA GLY A 247 -4.51 12.99 9.23
C GLY A 247 -3.03 12.63 9.28
N LYS A 248 -2.73 11.34 9.41
CA LYS A 248 -1.36 10.83 9.52
C LYS A 248 -0.77 10.61 8.13
N LEU A 249 0.05 11.55 7.65
CA LEU A 249 0.76 11.42 6.39
C LEU A 249 2.22 11.06 6.68
N ILE A 250 2.66 9.85 6.30
CA ILE A 250 4.02 9.35 6.55
C ILE A 250 4.72 9.10 5.22
N MET A 251 5.90 9.71 5.07
CA MET A 251 6.80 9.45 3.94
C MET A 251 8.19 9.17 4.51
N ARG A 252 8.55 7.90 4.72
CA ARG A 252 9.80 7.55 5.40
C ARG A 252 10.59 6.41 4.78
N GLY A 253 11.92 6.48 4.86
CA GLY A 253 12.81 5.40 4.42
C GLY A 253 12.84 5.16 2.91
N ASN A 254 12.21 6.02 2.11
CA ASN A 254 12.15 5.85 0.65
C ASN A 254 13.50 6.19 0.00
N LYS A 255 13.82 5.47 -1.06
CA LYS A 255 15.02 5.63 -1.86
C LYS A 255 14.64 6.08 -3.26
N LEU A 256 15.02 7.29 -3.62
CA LEU A 256 14.79 7.82 -4.97
C LEU A 256 16.08 7.73 -5.78
N VAL A 257 16.02 7.15 -6.98
CA VAL A 257 17.19 7.09 -7.87
C VAL A 257 17.55 8.50 -8.34
N ASP A 258 18.77 8.92 -8.01
CA ASP A 258 19.28 10.26 -8.30
C ASP A 258 19.19 10.59 -9.80
N LYS A 259 18.71 11.80 -10.11
CA LYS A 259 18.54 12.34 -11.47
C LYS A 259 17.65 11.50 -12.40
N SER A 260 16.79 10.65 -11.85
CA SER A 260 15.82 9.90 -12.66
C SER A 260 14.56 10.70 -13.03
N TRP A 261 14.36 11.89 -12.47
CA TRP A 261 13.21 12.78 -12.71
C TRP A 261 13.45 13.77 -13.85
N VAL A 262 12.37 14.39 -14.34
CA VAL A 262 12.43 15.46 -15.36
C VAL A 262 12.63 16.85 -14.72
N TYR A 263 11.81 17.22 -13.74
CA TYR A 263 11.82 18.56 -13.12
C TYR A 263 12.48 18.57 -11.75
N GLY A 264 12.03 17.69 -10.87
CA GLY A 264 12.56 17.62 -9.51
C GLY A 264 12.21 16.31 -8.82
N PRO A 265 12.84 16.02 -7.68
CA PRO A 265 12.58 14.77 -6.99
C PRO A 265 11.24 14.77 -6.23
N VAL A 266 10.82 15.92 -5.72
CA VAL A 266 9.65 16.07 -4.83
C VAL A 266 8.94 17.38 -5.12
N ASP A 267 7.61 17.35 -5.14
CA ASP A 267 6.73 18.52 -5.10
C ASP A 267 5.51 18.20 -4.21
N SER A 268 5.60 18.50 -2.91
CA SER A 268 4.67 17.99 -1.89
C SER A 268 4.41 18.99 -0.77
N GLU A 269 3.30 18.85 -0.03
CA GLU A 269 2.95 19.74 1.09
C GLU A 269 3.72 19.39 2.37
N CYS A 270 5.01 19.67 2.39
CA CYS A 270 5.96 19.13 3.37
C CYS A 270 5.61 19.37 4.84
N LYS A 271 4.94 20.48 5.17
CA LYS A 271 4.54 20.79 6.55
C LYS A 271 3.51 19.82 7.12
N ALA A 272 2.72 19.17 6.26
CA ALA A 272 1.70 18.21 6.67
C ALA A 272 2.24 16.76 6.75
N ILE A 273 3.48 16.53 6.30
CA ILE A 273 4.02 15.19 6.07
C ILE A 273 5.09 14.90 7.10
N ASP A 274 4.95 13.75 7.75
CA ASP A 274 6.01 13.15 8.53
C ASP A 274 7.09 12.57 7.59
N TRP A 275 8.05 13.43 7.26
CA TRP A 275 9.14 13.15 6.31
C TRP A 275 10.46 12.87 7.02
N ALA A 276 10.95 11.63 6.94
CA ALA A 276 12.20 11.24 7.58
C ALA A 276 12.91 10.11 6.83
N ASP A 277 14.24 10.02 6.97
CA ASP A 277 15.05 8.89 6.49
C ASP A 277 14.94 8.58 4.99
N ASN A 278 14.47 9.53 4.18
CA ASN A 278 14.44 9.40 2.74
C ASN A 278 15.80 9.78 2.13
N SER A 279 16.23 9.06 1.11
CA SER A 279 17.57 9.23 0.52
C SER A 279 17.56 9.21 -1.01
N LEU A 280 18.41 10.04 -1.62
CA LEU A 280 18.81 9.90 -3.01
C LEU A 280 19.87 8.79 -3.11
N VAL A 281 19.74 7.91 -4.09
CA VAL A 281 20.61 6.74 -4.26
C VAL A 281 21.02 6.52 -5.72
N THR A 282 22.09 5.77 -5.93
CA THR A 282 22.38 5.12 -7.21
C THR A 282 22.03 3.64 -7.15
N ILE A 283 21.73 3.03 -8.29
CA ILE A 283 21.43 1.59 -8.40
C ILE A 283 22.24 0.93 -9.51
N ASP A 284 22.38 -0.40 -9.45
CA ASP A 284 22.81 -1.23 -10.59
C ASP A 284 21.61 -1.62 -11.48
N GLU A 285 21.87 -2.36 -12.56
CA GLU A 285 20.84 -2.88 -13.48
C GLU A 285 19.86 -3.87 -12.82
N ASN A 286 20.24 -4.43 -11.66
CA ASN A 286 19.45 -5.38 -10.89
C ASN A 286 18.70 -4.69 -9.74
N TYR A 287 18.54 -3.36 -9.80
CA TYR A 287 17.86 -2.54 -8.80
C TYR A 287 18.52 -2.56 -7.41
N ARG A 288 19.77 -3.03 -7.29
CA ARG A 288 20.49 -2.97 -6.01
C ARG A 288 21.01 -1.57 -5.80
N VAL A 289 20.78 -1.02 -4.62
CA VAL A 289 21.37 0.25 -4.20
C VAL A 289 22.88 0.10 -4.13
N THR A 290 23.60 0.90 -4.92
CA THR A 290 25.07 0.86 -4.99
C THR A 290 25.72 1.97 -4.17
N SER A 291 25.03 3.10 -3.98
CA SER A 291 25.49 4.18 -3.09
C SER A 291 24.34 5.07 -2.62
N THR A 292 24.53 5.75 -1.50
CA THR A 292 23.66 6.85 -1.05
C THR A 292 24.30 8.17 -1.48
N VAL A 293 23.59 8.93 -2.31
CA VAL A 293 24.04 10.24 -2.82
C VAL A 293 23.86 11.33 -1.75
N GLY A 294 22.75 11.28 -1.01
CA GLY A 294 22.44 12.26 0.01
C GLY A 294 21.01 12.13 0.54
N PRO A 295 20.59 13.01 1.46
CA PRO A 295 19.21 13.05 1.92
C PRO A 295 18.27 13.46 0.77
N LEU A 296 17.12 12.81 0.68
CA LEU A 296 16.02 13.27 -0.15
C LEU A 296 15.20 14.25 0.67
N THR A 297 15.35 15.54 0.38
CA THR A 297 14.62 16.61 1.07
C THR A 297 13.21 16.74 0.54
N CYS A 298 12.24 16.95 1.43
CA CYS A 298 10.91 17.37 1.01
C CYS A 298 10.97 18.83 0.52
N VAL A 299 10.37 19.10 -0.65
CA VAL A 299 10.22 20.43 -1.22
C VAL A 299 8.77 20.63 -1.67
N GLY A 300 8.21 21.80 -1.36
CA GLY A 300 6.85 22.22 -1.72
C GLY A 300 6.07 22.91 -0.60
#